data_AF-A0A3E0QEE4-F1
#
_entry.id   AF-A0A3E0QEE4-F1
#
_cell.length_a   1.000
_cell.length_b   1.000
_cell.length_c   1.000
_cell.angle_alpha   90.00
_cell.angle_beta   90.00
_cell.angle_gamma   90.00
#
_symmetry.space_group_name_H-M   'P 1'
#
loop_
_entity.id
_entity.type
_entity.pdbx_description
1 polymer ?
#
loop_
_entity_poly.entity_id
_entity_poly.type
_entity_poly.pdbx_seq_one_letter_code
_entity_poly.pdbx_strand_id
1 'polypeptide(L)' 'KAVYIEHVKGYVKLGEMSIIIAVACKHRDQAYVLSRYIIEEIKKRSPIWKKEHYENEDSKWLKGNPINNEKI' A
#
# COMPACT_ATOMS: atom_id res chain seq x y z
N LYS A 1 -16.94 -4.46 -12.82
CA LYS A 1 -15.57 -4.59 -12.28
C LYS A 1 -15.72 -4.69 -10.76
N ALA A 2 -14.91 -5.51 -10.10
CA ALA A 2 -14.91 -5.60 -8.64
C ALA A 2 -13.48 -5.37 -8.14
N VAL A 3 -13.35 -4.76 -6.96
CA VAL A 3 -12.07 -4.44 -6.34
C VAL A 3 -12.15 -4.79 -4.85
N TYR A 4 -11.11 -5.44 -4.34
CA TYR A 4 -10.90 -5.66 -2.92
C TYR A 4 -9.51 -5.15 -2.55
N ILE A 5 -9.41 -4.42 -1.43
CA ILE A 5 -8.16 -3.85 -0.93
C ILE A 5 -8.15 -4.04 0.57
N GLU A 6 -7.08 -4.65 1.07
CA GLU A 6 -6.82 -4.80 2.51
C GLU A 6 -5.37 -4.42 2.79
N HIS A 7 -5.15 -3.63 3.84
CA HIS A 7 -3.82 -3.24 4.27
C HIS A 7 -3.67 -3.57 5.76
N VAL A 8 -2.61 -4.29 6.10
CA VAL A 8 -2.33 -4.66 7.49
C VAL A 8 -2.07 -3.42 8.34
N LYS A 9 -2.48 -3.51 9.61
CA LYS A 9 -2.23 -2.53 10.67
C LYS A 9 -1.45 -3.21 11.79
N GLY A 10 -0.56 -2.47 12.44
CA GLY A 10 0.28 -3.00 13.51
C GLY A 10 1.56 -3.65 12.99
N TYR A 11 2.05 -4.67 13.71
CA TYR A 11 3.32 -5.34 13.41
C TYR A 11 3.20 -6.30 12.23
N VAL A 12 4.18 -6.23 11.33
CA VAL A 12 4.32 -7.13 10.17
C VAL A 12 5.73 -7.68 10.20
N LYS A 13 5.88 -9.00 10.18
CA LYS A 13 7.22 -9.61 10.16
C LYS A 13 7.85 -9.44 8.78
N LEU A 14 9.18 -9.51 8.74
CA LEU A 14 9.91 -9.52 7.48
C LEU A 14 9.43 -10.70 6.60
N GLY A 15 9.11 -10.40 5.34
CA GLY A 15 8.59 -11.37 4.38
C GLY A 15 7.07 -11.57 4.39
N GLU A 16 6.34 -11.03 5.37
CA GLU A 16 4.87 -11.13 5.39
C GLU A 16 4.19 -10.12 4.46
N MET A 17 2.98 -10.45 4.01
CA MET A 17 2.17 -9.58 3.17
C MET A 17 1.67 -8.36 3.96
N SER A 18 1.95 -7.16 3.45
CA SER A 18 1.49 -5.90 4.06
C SER A 18 0.22 -5.34 3.43
N ILE A 19 -0.06 -5.68 2.17
CA ILE A 19 -1.22 -5.21 1.41
C ILE A 19 -1.63 -6.27 0.39
N ILE A 20 -2.94 -6.45 0.19
CA ILE A 20 -3.53 -7.25 -0.88
C ILE A 20 -4.46 -6.34 -1.71
N ILE A 21 -4.35 -6.45 -3.03
CA ILE A 21 -5.24 -5.80 -3.99
C ILE A 21 -5.72 -6.89 -4.96
N ALA A 22 -7.03 -7.11 -5.03
CA ALA A 22 -7.65 -8.03 -5.99
C ALA A 22 -8.58 -7.25 -6.93
N VAL A 23 -8.45 -7.48 -8.24
CA VAL A 23 -9.19 -6.78 -9.27
C VAL A 23 -9.83 -7.78 -10.24
N ALA A 24 -11.15 -7.66 -10.44
CA ALA A 24 -11.89 -8.43 -11.42
C ALA A 24 -12.45 -7.53 -12.54
N CYS A 25 -12.07 -7.83 -13.78
CA CYS A 25 -12.50 -7.13 -14.99
C CYS A 25 -12.92 -8.13 -16.08
N LYS A 26 -13.71 -7.66 -17.06
CA LYS A 26 -14.14 -8.51 -18.20
C LYS A 26 -12.96 -8.97 -19.07
N HIS A 27 -11.92 -8.15 -19.18
CA HIS A 27 -10.70 -8.46 -19.94
C HIS A 27 -9.48 -8.26 -19.03
N ARG A 28 -8.48 -9.13 -19.18
CA ARG A 28 -7.28 -9.16 -18.34
C ARG A 28 -6.48 -7.85 -18.37
N ASP A 29 -6.39 -7.20 -19.53
CA ASP A 29 -5.62 -5.97 -19.69
C ASP A 29 -6.15 -4.86 -18.77
N GLN A 30 -7.48 -4.76 -18.65
CA GLN A 30 -8.11 -3.82 -17.73
C GLN A 30 -7.82 -4.14 -16.27
N ALA A 31 -7.71 -5.43 -15.90
CA ALA A 31 -7.37 -5.83 -14.53
C ALA A 31 -5.93 -5.42 -14.18
N TYR A 32 -4.97 -5.64 -15.09
CA TYR A 32 -3.58 -5.24 -14.87
C TYR A 32 -3.41 -3.73 -14.74
N VAL A 33 -4.00 -2.95 -15.66
CA VAL A 33 -3.92 -1.48 -15.62
C VAL A 33 -4.53 -0.94 -14.32
N LEU A 34 -5.71 -1.46 -13.94
CA LEU A 34 -6.38 -0.98 -12.73
C LEU A 34 -5.65 -1.40 -11.45
N SER A 35 -5.14 -2.63 -11.37
CA SER A 35 -4.34 -3.09 -10.21
C SER A 35 -3.09 -2.22 -10.03
N ARG A 36 -2.39 -1.90 -11.12
CA ARG A 36 -1.22 -1.01 -11.08
C ARG A 36 -1.60 0.40 -10.64
N TYR A 37 -2.67 0.95 -11.19
CA TYR A 37 -3.16 2.27 -10.81
C TYR A 37 -3.47 2.36 -9.30
N ILE A 38 -4.19 1.37 -8.76
CA ILE A 38 -4.58 1.37 -7.34
C ILE A 38 -3.36 1.40 -6.41
N ILE A 39 -2.34 0.56 -6.62
CA ILE A 39 -1.18 0.54 -5.73
C ILE A 39 -0.40 1.86 -5.77
N GLU A 40 -0.27 2.47 -6.94
CA GLU A 40 0.41 3.76 -7.11
C GLU A 40 -0.33 4.88 -6.36
N GLU A 41 -1.66 4.93 -6.48
CA GLU A 41 -2.44 5.95 -5.79
C GLU A 41 -2.46 5.75 -4.27
N ILE A 42 -2.46 4.50 -3.79
CA ILE A 42 -2.31 4.20 -2.35
C ILE A 42 -0.97 4.73 -1.83
N LYS A 43 0.14 4.53 -2.56
CA LYS A 43 1.46 4.99 -2.12
C LYS A 43 1.63 6.51 -2.15
N LYS A 44 0.81 7.22 -2.93
CA LYS A 44 0.80 8.69 -2.99
C LYS A 44 -0.13 9.32 -1.95
N ARG A 45 -1.31 8.74 -1.74
CA ARG A 45 -2.42 9.41 -1.03
C ARG A 45 -2.74 8.81 0.33
N SER A 46 -2.37 7.55 0.57
CA SER A 46 -2.77 6.88 1.82
C SER A 46 -1.90 7.35 2.99
N PRO A 47 -2.51 7.81 4.10
CA PRO A 47 -1.77 8.22 5.29
C PRO A 47 -1.24 6.99 6.04
N ILE A 48 -0.11 6.45 5.58
CA ILE A 48 0.53 5.26 6.16
C ILE A 48 1.90 5.65 6.71
N TRP A 49 2.09 5.43 8.01
CA TRP A 49 3.37 5.60 8.69
C TRP A 49 3.97 4.24 9.00
N LYS A 50 5.27 4.09 8.73
CA LYS A 50 6.01 2.85 8.96
C LYS A 50 7.08 3.08 10.02
N LYS A 51 7.04 2.26 11.06
CA LYS A 51 8.06 2.20 12.10
C LYS A 51 8.82 0.89 11.95
N GLU A 52 10.11 0.97 11.67
CA GLU A 52 11.00 -0.19 11.67
C GLU A 52 11.45 -0.49 13.09
N HIS A 53 11.51 -1.77 13.43
CA HIS A 53 12.01 -2.30 14.69
C HIS A 53 13.20 -3.20 14.37
N TYR A 54 14.37 -2.87 14.92
CA TYR A 54 15.62 -3.55 14.65
C TYR A 54 15.97 -4.52 15.80
N GLU A 55 16.88 -5.45 15.53
CA GLU A 55 17.25 -6.52 16.49
C GLU A 55 17.89 -5.99 17.77
N ASN A 56 18.52 -4.81 17.72
CA ASN A 56 19.14 -4.14 18.86
C ASN A 56 18.15 -3.31 19.70
N GLU A 57 16.85 -3.62 19.63
CA GLU A 57 15.74 -2.92 20.30
C GLU A 57 15.51 -1.47 19.85
N ASP A 58 16.33 -0.95 18.92
CA ASP A 58 16.10 0.36 18.32
C ASP A 58 14.86 0.34 17.43
N SER A 59 14.22 1.51 17.31
CA SER A 59 13.13 1.68 16.38
C SER A 59 13.12 3.06 15.75
N LYS A 60 12.76 3.12 14.48
CA LYS A 60 12.82 4.36 13.69
C LYS A 60 11.60 4.50 12.80
N TRP A 61 11.02 5.69 12.80
CA TRP A 61 10.04 6.06 11.78
C TRP A 61 10.75 6.29 10.45
N LEU A 62 10.28 5.60 9.41
CA LEU A 62 10.75 5.86 8.06
C LEU A 62 10.31 7.26 7.61
N LYS A 63 11.15 7.92 6.83
CA LYS A 63 10.77 9.15 6.13
C LYS A 63 9.64 8.79 5.15
N GLY A 64 8.42 9.22 5.47
CA GLY A 64 7.27 9.05 4.61
C GLY A 64 7.26 10.02 3.44
N ASN A 65 6.25 9.88 2.59
CA ASN A 65 5.93 10.86 1.57
C ASN A 65 4.82 11.79 2.10
N PRO A 66 4.92 13.11 1.91
CA PRO A 66 3.81 14.00 2.21
C PRO A 66 2.61 13.67 1.33
N ILE A 67 1.40 13.78 1.89
CA ILE A 67 0.16 13.60 1.14
C ILE A 67 0.06 14.72 0.12
N ASN A 68 0.05 14.38 -1.16
CA ASN A 68 -0.06 15.36 -2.23
C ASN A 68 -1.56 15.65 -2.50
N ASN A 69 -2.01 16.85 -2.14
CA ASN A 69 -3.39 17.30 -2.36
C ASN A 69 -3.57 17.90 -3.77
N GLU A 70 -3.09 17.23 -4.81
CA GLU A 70 -3.40 17.65 -6.18
C GLU A 70 -4.93 17.72 -6.32
N LYS A 71 -5.41 18.95 -6.56
CA LYS A 71 -6.83 19.27 -6.68
C LYS A 71 -7.43 18.38 -7.77
N ILE A 72 -8.39 17.56 -7.39
CA ILE A 72 -9.36 16.97 -8.32
C ILE A 72 -10.17 18.12 -8.93
#